data_AF-A0A497KWR3-F1
#
_entry.id   AF-A0A497KWR3-F1
#
_cell.length_a   1.000
_cell.length_b   1.000
_cell.length_c   1.000
_cell.angle_alpha   90.00
_cell.angle_beta   90.00
_cell.angle_gamma   90.00
#
_symmetry.space_group_name_H-M   'P 1'
#
loop_
_entity.id
_entity.type
_entity.pdbx_description
1 polymer ?
#
loop_
_entity_poly.entity_id
_entity_poly.type
_entity_poly.pdbx_seq_one_letter_code
_entity_poly.pdbx_strand_id
1 'polypeptide(L)'
;MVEALEIYEILRDLMEAPAVTGFEDQRRQRIIEYYKRFCDSVSVDVIGNVIGTLGEGDRAVMIAGHYDQIGFMVRYIDDKGYIHFSPVGGWDQRVVYGIRVRVWVGDGLDDYLIGVVGAKPAHLAEPKEREKAVELKDMRIDIGVHSREEAEKLGVKPGCPITPDSTLTRLGKGDGDLVVGPAFDDVCAVASMIKALELLDGKAPEGLKIHMVATVQEEIGLRGATVSGYNLKPWCAIACDVTHAVAPGVDAERVGGVELGKGPVIAVGANFTRPLWELMMKVAEERGIPYQREGIPGRSGTDAWALQVVRGGTITGLISIPNRYMHTPNEVISLSDLENVAKLMAETLKALPDSDLRHIVEVYKRD
;
A
#
# COMPACT_ATOMS: atom_id res chain seq x y z
N MET A 1 6.77 -9.13 -27.89
CA MET A 1 5.48 -8.69 -27.31
C MET A 1 5.37 -9.36 -25.96
N VAL A 2 5.40 -8.58 -24.89
CA VAL A 2 5.12 -9.08 -23.54
C VAL A 2 3.64 -9.45 -23.50
N GLU A 3 3.29 -10.58 -22.89
CA GLU A 3 1.90 -10.98 -22.70
C GLU A 3 1.18 -9.93 -21.83
N ALA A 4 -0.05 -9.57 -22.20
CA ALA A 4 -0.80 -8.55 -21.49
C ALA A 4 -1.03 -8.97 -20.03
N LEU A 5 -0.69 -8.09 -19.09
CA LEU A 5 -0.83 -8.37 -17.67
C LEU A 5 -2.26 -8.07 -17.20
N GLU A 6 -2.96 -9.08 -16.69
CA GLU A 6 -4.26 -8.90 -16.04
C GLU A 6 -4.05 -8.40 -14.60
N ILE A 7 -4.65 -7.26 -14.24
CA ILE A 7 -4.38 -6.62 -12.93
C ILE A 7 -4.78 -7.49 -11.73
N TYR A 8 -5.82 -8.33 -11.89
CA TYR A 8 -6.22 -9.30 -10.89
C TYR A 8 -5.12 -10.34 -10.62
N GLU A 9 -4.40 -10.77 -11.66
CA GLU A 9 -3.34 -11.76 -11.54
C GLU A 9 -2.08 -11.14 -10.92
N ILE A 10 -1.77 -9.87 -11.23
CA ILE A 10 -0.71 -9.12 -10.55
C ILE A 10 -1.01 -9.03 -9.05
N LEU A 11 -2.23 -8.59 -8.69
CA LEU A 11 -2.65 -8.53 -7.29
C LEU A 11 -2.54 -9.88 -6.58
N ARG A 12 -3.06 -10.94 -7.20
CA ARG A 12 -3.01 -12.30 -6.62
C ARG A 12 -1.57 -12.69 -6.32
N ASP A 13 -0.68 -12.52 -7.30
CA ASP A 13 0.73 -12.88 -7.18
C ASP A 13 1.43 -12.13 -6.03
N LEU A 14 1.24 -10.81 -5.94
CA LEU A 14 1.85 -9.99 -4.89
C LEU A 14 1.30 -10.29 -3.49
N MET A 15 -0.01 -10.56 -3.38
CA MET A 15 -0.70 -10.84 -2.12
C MET A 15 -0.43 -12.23 -1.55
N GLU A 16 -0.04 -13.20 -2.39
CA GLU A 16 0.38 -14.54 -1.94
C GLU A 16 1.64 -14.49 -1.07
N ALA A 17 2.51 -13.49 -1.29
CA ALA A 17 3.67 -13.27 -0.45
C ALA A 17 3.33 -12.35 0.75
N PRO A 18 3.68 -12.72 1.99
CA PRO A 18 3.56 -11.84 3.15
C PRO A 18 4.52 -10.66 3.04
N ALA A 19 4.13 -9.53 3.62
CA ALA A 19 5.03 -8.40 3.80
C ALA A 19 4.62 -7.55 5.02
N VAL A 20 4.52 -8.17 6.19
CA VAL A 20 4.35 -7.39 7.43
C VAL A 20 5.49 -6.38 7.50
N THR A 21 5.19 -5.13 7.86
CA THR A 21 6.18 -4.07 7.93
C THR A 21 7.47 -4.50 8.65
N GLY A 22 8.60 -4.42 7.94
CA GLY A 22 9.93 -4.90 8.32
C GLY A 22 10.30 -6.32 7.86
N PHE A 23 9.39 -7.04 7.20
CA PHE A 23 9.54 -8.43 6.72
C PHE A 23 9.04 -8.57 5.26
N GLU A 24 9.38 -7.60 4.42
CA GLU A 24 8.81 -7.47 3.08
C GLU A 24 9.52 -8.29 1.99
N ASP A 25 10.54 -9.07 2.36
CA ASP A 25 11.48 -9.74 1.45
C ASP A 25 10.83 -10.63 0.39
N GLN A 26 9.82 -11.41 0.76
CA GLN A 26 9.17 -12.34 -0.17
C GLN A 26 8.40 -11.59 -1.26
N ARG A 27 7.62 -10.58 -0.86
CA ARG A 27 6.87 -9.73 -1.81
C ARG A 27 7.82 -8.87 -2.65
N ARG A 28 8.91 -8.39 -2.04
CA ARG A 28 9.98 -7.65 -2.73
C ARG A 28 10.49 -8.41 -3.95
N GLN A 29 10.77 -9.70 -3.80
CA GLN A 29 11.27 -10.52 -4.90
C GLN A 29 10.30 -10.59 -6.07
N ARG A 30 8.98 -10.69 -5.81
CA ARG A 30 7.96 -10.70 -6.86
C ARG A 30 7.89 -9.37 -7.61
N ILE A 31 7.93 -8.25 -6.88
CA ILE A 31 7.96 -6.89 -7.48
C ILE A 31 9.19 -6.73 -8.39
N ILE A 32 10.37 -7.20 -7.96
CA ILE A 32 11.59 -7.17 -8.77
C ILE A 32 11.39 -7.90 -10.11
N GLU A 33 10.73 -9.07 -10.11
CA GLU A 33 10.48 -9.83 -11.33
C GLU A 33 9.47 -9.16 -12.28
N TYR A 34 8.55 -8.34 -11.77
CA TYR A 34 7.71 -7.50 -12.61
C TYR A 34 8.50 -6.31 -13.17
N TYR A 35 9.24 -5.59 -12.33
CA TYR A 35 10.00 -4.40 -12.76
C TYR A 35 11.08 -4.73 -13.79
N LYS A 36 11.76 -5.89 -13.69
CA LYS A 36 12.73 -6.37 -14.68
C LYS A 36 12.17 -6.50 -16.10
N ARG A 37 10.85 -6.61 -16.27
CA ARG A 37 10.21 -6.74 -17.59
C ARG A 37 10.12 -5.40 -18.33
N PHE A 38 10.14 -4.28 -17.60
CA PHE A 38 9.80 -2.97 -18.15
C PHE A 38 10.82 -1.88 -17.85
N CYS A 39 11.60 -1.99 -16.78
CA CYS A 39 12.56 -0.98 -16.35
C CYS A 39 13.96 -1.25 -16.92
N ASP A 40 14.72 -0.18 -17.21
CA ASP A 40 16.12 -0.25 -17.65
C ASP A 40 17.04 -0.79 -16.54
N SER A 41 16.70 -0.50 -15.28
CA SER A 41 17.39 -1.04 -14.12
C SER A 41 16.44 -1.22 -12.94
N VAL A 42 16.76 -2.19 -12.08
CA VAL A 42 16.06 -2.45 -10.82
C VAL A 42 17.09 -2.52 -9.70
N SER A 43 16.87 -1.77 -8.63
CA SER A 43 17.74 -1.76 -7.45
C SER A 43 16.92 -1.89 -6.17
N VAL A 44 17.57 -2.30 -5.09
CA VAL A 44 17.00 -2.34 -3.75
C VAL A 44 17.87 -1.50 -2.84
N ASP A 45 17.28 -0.58 -2.08
CA ASP A 45 18.05 0.23 -1.14
C ASP A 45 18.22 -0.45 0.23
N VAL A 46 18.93 0.22 1.15
CA VAL A 46 19.33 -0.37 2.43
C VAL A 46 18.16 -0.73 3.35
N ILE A 47 17.01 -0.06 3.20
CA ILE A 47 15.82 -0.34 4.02
C ILE A 47 14.88 -1.33 3.35
N GLY A 48 15.02 -1.54 2.04
CA GLY A 48 14.33 -2.58 1.29
C GLY A 48 13.46 -2.05 0.14
N ASN A 49 13.41 -0.73 -0.11
CA ASN A 49 12.61 -0.18 -1.21
C ASN A 49 13.05 -0.79 -2.55
N VAL A 50 12.11 -1.18 -3.41
CA VAL A 50 12.41 -1.60 -4.79
C VAL A 50 12.30 -0.40 -5.72
N ILE A 51 13.36 -0.11 -6.45
CA ILE A 51 13.45 1.05 -7.33
C ILE A 51 13.66 0.56 -8.76
N GLY A 52 12.58 0.57 -9.55
CA GLY A 52 12.63 0.39 -10.99
C GLY A 52 12.87 1.73 -11.67
N THR A 53 13.90 1.84 -12.51
CA THR A 53 14.25 3.09 -13.21
C THR A 53 14.10 2.93 -14.72
N LEU A 54 13.51 3.94 -15.35
CA LEU A 54 13.30 4.02 -16.79
C LEU A 54 13.71 5.40 -17.32
N GLY A 55 14.48 5.44 -18.41
CA GLY A 55 14.98 6.66 -19.02
C GLY A 55 16.19 7.28 -18.32
N GLU A 56 16.85 8.18 -19.03
CA GLU A 56 18.09 8.85 -18.60
C GLU A 56 17.96 10.38 -18.58
N GLY A 57 16.74 10.92 -18.65
CA GLY A 57 16.51 12.37 -18.70
C GLY A 57 16.87 13.12 -17.41
N ASP A 58 17.06 14.43 -17.53
CA ASP A 58 17.48 15.29 -16.41
C ASP A 58 16.36 15.53 -15.37
N ARG A 59 15.08 15.39 -15.78
CA ARG A 59 13.94 15.53 -14.87
C ARG A 59 13.58 14.19 -14.25
N ALA A 60 14.10 13.96 -13.04
CA ALA A 60 13.77 12.77 -12.25
C ALA A 60 12.32 12.85 -11.72
N VAL A 61 11.47 11.88 -12.06
CA VAL A 61 10.09 11.74 -11.56
C VAL A 61 10.00 10.47 -10.72
N MET A 62 9.42 10.53 -9.54
CA MET A 62 9.18 9.38 -8.67
C MET A 62 7.68 9.07 -8.62
N ILE A 63 7.31 7.83 -8.89
CA ILE A 63 6.01 7.27 -8.51
C ILE A 63 6.26 6.35 -7.32
N ALA A 64 5.54 6.55 -6.22
CA ALA A 64 5.75 5.80 -4.98
C ALA A 64 4.44 5.14 -4.53
N GLY A 65 4.48 3.86 -4.16
CA GLY A 65 3.38 3.17 -3.49
C GLY A 65 3.98 2.09 -2.60
N HIS A 66 3.40 1.83 -1.44
CA HIS A 66 4.02 0.93 -0.48
C HIS A 66 3.59 -0.52 -0.68
N TYR A 67 4.46 -1.44 -0.29
CA TYR A 67 4.17 -2.87 -0.38
C TYR A 67 4.31 -3.60 0.95
N ASP A 68 4.64 -2.90 2.03
CA ASP A 68 4.38 -3.41 3.36
C ASP A 68 2.88 -3.39 3.68
N GLN A 69 2.50 -4.21 4.65
CA GLN A 69 1.14 -4.28 5.17
C GLN A 69 1.17 -4.32 6.70
N ILE A 70 0.08 -3.89 7.31
CA ILE A 70 -0.15 -4.16 8.72
C ILE A 70 -0.21 -5.66 9.03
N GLY A 71 0.15 -6.01 10.25
CA GLY A 71 0.15 -7.39 10.73
C GLY A 71 0.36 -7.47 12.23
N PHE A 72 0.87 -8.60 12.70
CA PHE A 72 1.27 -8.77 14.09
C PHE A 72 2.66 -9.39 14.18
N MET A 73 3.23 -9.38 15.37
CA MET A 73 4.50 -10.02 15.66
C MET A 73 4.42 -10.83 16.94
N VAL A 74 4.97 -12.04 16.91
CA VAL A 74 5.14 -12.88 18.10
C VAL A 74 6.04 -12.16 19.11
N ARG A 75 5.57 -12.03 20.35
CA ARG A 75 6.31 -11.44 21.47
C ARG A 75 6.80 -12.48 22.47
N TYR A 76 5.98 -13.49 22.71
CA TYR A 76 6.21 -14.49 23.76
C TYR A 76 5.33 -15.72 23.52
N ILE A 77 5.78 -16.87 24.03
CA ILE A 77 5.05 -18.13 24.02
C ILE A 77 4.89 -18.55 25.48
N ASP A 78 3.66 -18.76 25.94
CA ASP A 78 3.43 -19.20 27.32
C ASP A 78 3.71 -20.71 27.51
N ASP A 79 3.72 -21.15 28.76
CA ASP A 79 4.06 -22.55 29.10
C ASP A 79 3.02 -23.56 28.56
N LYS A 80 1.84 -23.09 28.12
CA LYS A 80 0.80 -23.91 27.48
C LYS A 80 0.88 -23.88 25.96
N GLY A 81 1.82 -23.12 25.39
CA GLY A 81 2.02 -22.98 23.95
C GLY A 81 1.20 -21.89 23.27
N TYR A 82 0.48 -21.05 24.02
CA TYR A 82 -0.23 -19.92 23.44
C TYR A 82 0.72 -18.79 23.07
N ILE A 83 0.48 -18.19 21.91
CA ILE A 83 1.30 -17.11 21.37
C ILE A 83 0.73 -15.76 21.82
N HIS A 84 1.57 -14.99 22.50
CA HIS A 84 1.35 -13.58 22.77
C HIS A 84 1.94 -12.75 21.62
N PHE A 85 1.18 -11.78 21.14
CA PHE A 85 1.56 -10.97 19.97
C PHE A 85 1.36 -9.47 20.21
N SER A 86 1.89 -8.65 19.32
CA SER A 86 1.67 -7.20 19.29
C SER A 86 1.37 -6.74 17.87
N PRO A 87 0.56 -5.68 17.68
CA PRO A 87 0.29 -5.15 16.36
C PRO A 87 1.55 -4.53 15.76
N VAL A 88 1.67 -4.67 14.45
CA VAL A 88 2.57 -3.93 13.57
C VAL A 88 1.67 -3.11 12.64
N GLY A 89 1.77 -1.78 12.71
CA GLY A 89 0.82 -0.87 12.08
C GLY A 89 -0.45 -0.61 12.91
N GLY A 90 -1.40 0.12 12.33
CA GLY A 90 -2.65 0.50 12.97
C GLY A 90 -3.70 -0.61 12.92
N TRP A 91 -4.24 -1.02 14.08
CA TRP A 91 -5.29 -2.04 14.15
C TRP A 91 -6.47 -1.60 15.00
N ASP A 92 -7.68 -1.83 14.49
CA ASP A 92 -8.87 -1.87 15.32
C ASP A 92 -8.99 -3.25 15.99
N GLN A 93 -8.83 -3.31 17.32
CA GLN A 93 -8.91 -4.56 18.07
C GLN A 93 -10.24 -5.33 17.86
N ARG A 94 -11.33 -4.66 17.47
CA ARG A 94 -12.63 -5.29 17.20
C ARG A 94 -12.59 -6.27 16.04
N VAL A 95 -11.70 -6.08 15.07
CA VAL A 95 -11.61 -6.94 13.88
C VAL A 95 -10.63 -8.09 14.03
N VAL A 96 -9.96 -8.21 15.17
CA VAL A 96 -8.88 -9.19 15.39
C VAL A 96 -9.37 -10.44 16.11
N TYR A 97 -10.38 -10.34 16.96
CA TYR A 97 -10.92 -11.50 17.68
C TYR A 97 -11.63 -12.48 16.73
N GLY A 98 -11.23 -13.76 16.76
CA GLY A 98 -11.87 -14.84 16.01
C GLY A 98 -11.37 -15.03 14.58
N ILE A 99 -10.39 -14.25 14.12
CA ILE A 99 -9.83 -14.41 12.77
C ILE A 99 -8.80 -15.54 12.74
N ARG A 100 -8.65 -16.17 11.58
CA ARG A 100 -7.51 -17.04 11.29
C ARG A 100 -6.29 -16.20 10.91
N VAL A 101 -5.12 -16.68 11.28
CA VAL A 101 -3.83 -16.04 11.00
C VAL A 101 -2.82 -17.06 10.51
N ARG A 102 -1.82 -16.57 9.78
CA ARG A 102 -0.60 -17.30 9.43
C ARG A 102 0.52 -16.79 10.30
N VAL A 103 1.16 -17.68 11.06
CA VAL A 103 2.37 -17.40 11.84
C VAL A 103 3.57 -17.85 11.01
N TRP A 104 4.33 -16.89 10.48
CA TRP A 104 5.43 -17.18 9.57
C TRP A 104 6.68 -17.60 10.35
N VAL A 105 7.16 -18.81 10.09
CA VAL A 105 8.30 -19.44 10.80
C VAL A 105 9.54 -19.58 9.93
N GLY A 106 9.43 -19.28 8.63
CA GLY A 106 10.52 -19.26 7.66
C GLY A 106 10.27 -18.29 6.52
N ASP A 107 11.16 -18.32 5.53
CA ASP A 107 11.19 -17.39 4.40
C ASP A 107 10.51 -17.95 3.13
N GLY A 108 10.02 -19.20 3.17
CA GLY A 108 9.21 -19.80 2.12
C GLY A 108 7.74 -19.33 2.15
N LEU A 109 7.07 -19.42 1.00
CA LEU A 109 5.65 -19.04 0.85
C LEU A 109 4.70 -19.93 1.65
N ASP A 110 5.12 -21.16 1.96
CA ASP A 110 4.36 -22.15 2.74
C ASP A 110 4.95 -22.36 4.14
N ASP A 111 5.97 -21.58 4.52
CA ASP A 111 6.67 -21.71 5.82
C ASP A 111 5.90 -20.97 6.93
N TYR A 112 4.64 -21.35 7.13
CA TYR A 112 3.79 -20.79 8.17
C TYR A 112 2.93 -21.84 8.86
N LEU A 113 2.50 -21.51 10.08
CA LEU A 113 1.51 -22.26 10.83
C LEU A 113 0.17 -21.53 10.79
N ILE A 114 -0.92 -22.27 10.58
CA ILE A 114 -2.26 -21.72 10.75
C ILE A 114 -2.56 -21.62 12.24
N GLY A 115 -3.01 -20.43 12.66
CA GLY A 115 -3.51 -20.18 14.00
C GLY A 115 -4.86 -19.47 13.99
N VAL A 116 -5.47 -19.37 15.17
CA VAL A 116 -6.68 -18.58 15.40
C VAL A 116 -6.48 -17.62 16.56
N VAL A 117 -6.96 -16.39 16.41
CA VAL A 117 -6.96 -15.44 17.51
C VAL A 117 -8.12 -15.75 18.46
N GLY A 118 -7.78 -16.20 19.65
CA GLY A 118 -8.70 -16.47 20.74
C GLY A 118 -8.63 -15.43 21.86
N ALA A 119 -9.72 -15.36 22.61
CA ALA A 119 -9.84 -14.60 23.84
C ALA A 119 -10.90 -15.25 24.73
N LYS A 120 -11.04 -14.77 25.97
CA LYS A 120 -12.08 -15.23 26.90
C LYS A 120 -13.47 -15.07 26.24
N PRO A 121 -14.27 -16.15 26.10
CA PRO A 121 -15.60 -16.06 25.52
C PRO A 121 -16.52 -15.10 26.28
N ALA A 122 -17.34 -14.35 25.54
CA ALA A 122 -18.22 -13.32 26.12
C ALA A 122 -19.18 -13.87 27.20
N HIS A 123 -19.69 -15.10 27.05
CA HIS A 123 -20.59 -15.70 28.05
C HIS A 123 -19.90 -16.04 29.38
N LEU A 124 -18.56 -16.09 29.42
CA LEU A 124 -17.75 -16.25 30.63
C LEU A 124 -17.23 -14.90 31.15
N ALA A 125 -17.37 -13.82 30.36
CA ALA A 125 -16.95 -12.48 30.75
C ALA A 125 -17.96 -11.86 31.72
N GLU A 126 -17.47 -11.07 32.66
CA GLU A 126 -18.32 -10.31 33.58
C GLU A 126 -19.18 -9.30 32.81
N PRO A 127 -20.39 -8.92 33.29
CA PRO A 127 -21.28 -8.01 32.56
C PRO A 127 -20.59 -6.72 32.07
N LYS A 128 -19.72 -6.14 32.90
CA LYS A 128 -18.97 -4.91 32.60
C LYS A 128 -17.86 -5.13 31.56
N GLU A 129 -17.30 -6.33 31.46
CA GLU A 129 -16.29 -6.69 30.46
C GLU A 129 -16.92 -6.80 29.07
N ARG A 130 -18.20 -7.18 28.98
CA ARG A 130 -18.93 -7.35 27.72
C ARG A 130 -19.27 -6.04 27.01
N GLU A 131 -19.25 -4.92 27.74
CA GLU A 131 -19.55 -3.59 27.18
C GLU A 131 -18.39 -3.03 26.34
N LYS A 132 -17.20 -3.63 26.43
CA LYS A 132 -16.00 -3.16 25.74
C LYS A 132 -15.48 -4.21 24.76
N ALA A 133 -14.83 -3.74 23.71
CA ALA A 133 -14.05 -4.61 22.85
C ALA A 133 -12.92 -5.25 23.67
N VAL A 134 -12.63 -6.53 23.41
CA VAL A 134 -11.49 -7.23 24.00
C VAL A 134 -10.21 -6.51 23.58
N GLU A 135 -9.33 -6.23 24.53
CA GLU A 135 -8.05 -5.57 24.24
C GLU A 135 -7.06 -6.57 23.60
N LEU A 136 -6.24 -6.11 22.65
CA LEU A 136 -5.26 -6.98 21.96
C LEU A 136 -4.33 -7.72 22.94
N LYS A 137 -3.94 -7.07 24.04
CA LYS A 137 -3.08 -7.67 25.08
C LYS A 137 -3.72 -8.88 25.79
N ASP A 138 -5.04 -9.03 25.70
CA ASP A 138 -5.81 -10.12 26.31
C ASP A 138 -6.15 -11.22 25.29
N MET A 139 -5.77 -11.03 24.02
CA MET A 139 -5.90 -12.03 22.96
C MET A 139 -4.66 -12.90 22.86
N ARG A 140 -4.83 -14.15 22.43
CA ARG A 140 -3.76 -15.11 22.17
C ARG A 140 -3.97 -15.78 20.83
N ILE A 141 -2.88 -16.17 20.18
CA ILE A 141 -2.97 -17.05 19.02
C ILE A 141 -2.81 -18.49 19.49
N ASP A 142 -3.77 -19.32 19.10
CA ASP A 142 -3.76 -20.76 19.30
C ASP A 142 -3.37 -21.45 17.99
N ILE A 143 -2.35 -22.30 18.04
CA ILE A 143 -1.85 -23.12 16.92
C ILE A 143 -2.04 -24.63 17.18
N GLY A 144 -2.77 -25.01 18.23
CA GLY A 144 -3.12 -26.40 18.53
C GLY A 144 -2.02 -27.21 19.22
N VAL A 145 -1.11 -26.57 19.95
CA VAL A 145 -0.03 -27.23 20.71
C VAL A 145 -0.28 -27.17 22.23
N HIS A 146 0.49 -27.93 23.01
CA HIS A 146 0.25 -28.09 24.46
C HIS A 146 1.38 -27.58 25.36
N SER A 147 2.47 -27.08 24.79
CA SER A 147 3.61 -26.54 25.54
C SER A 147 4.40 -25.51 24.73
N ARG A 148 5.20 -24.70 25.43
CA ARG A 148 6.17 -23.81 24.79
C ARG A 148 7.11 -24.59 23.87
N GLU A 149 7.64 -25.70 24.36
CA GLU A 149 8.64 -26.51 23.66
C GLU A 149 8.09 -27.10 22.35
N GLU A 150 6.80 -27.44 22.30
CA GLU A 150 6.14 -27.86 21.06
C GLU A 150 6.04 -26.70 20.06
N ALA A 151 5.61 -25.52 20.48
CA ALA A 151 5.55 -24.34 19.62
C ALA A 151 6.93 -23.96 19.05
N GLU A 152 7.96 -23.98 19.90
CA GLU A 152 9.35 -23.67 19.49
C GLU A 152 9.90 -24.71 18.51
N LYS A 153 9.57 -26.01 18.68
CA LYS A 153 9.94 -27.07 17.73
C LYS A 153 9.29 -26.87 16.36
N LEU A 154 8.12 -26.25 16.29
CA LEU A 154 7.48 -25.85 15.04
C LEU A 154 8.07 -24.55 14.44
N GLY A 155 9.08 -23.97 15.08
CA GLY A 155 9.79 -22.78 14.60
C GLY A 155 9.24 -21.45 15.11
N VAL A 156 8.21 -21.46 15.95
CA VAL A 156 7.65 -20.23 16.53
C VAL A 156 8.66 -19.62 17.49
N LYS A 157 8.96 -18.33 17.32
CA LYS A 157 9.86 -17.57 18.19
C LYS A 157 9.44 -16.10 18.24
N PRO A 158 9.81 -15.35 19.28
CA PRO A 158 9.68 -13.90 19.29
C PRO A 158 10.30 -13.29 18.02
N GLY A 159 9.57 -12.40 17.37
CA GLY A 159 9.95 -11.79 16.09
C GLY A 159 9.32 -12.42 14.84
N CYS A 160 8.70 -13.61 14.94
CA CYS A 160 7.92 -14.16 13.82
C CYS A 160 6.79 -13.20 13.40
N PRO A 161 6.70 -12.81 12.12
CA PRO A 161 5.59 -12.00 11.63
C PRO A 161 4.32 -12.84 11.50
N ILE A 162 3.18 -12.16 11.57
CA ILE A 162 1.85 -12.77 11.53
C ILE A 162 0.96 -11.97 10.61
N THR A 163 0.30 -12.63 9.68
CA THR A 163 -0.69 -12.02 8.76
C THR A 163 -2.07 -12.65 8.96
N PRO A 164 -3.16 -11.96 8.61
CA PRO A 164 -4.45 -12.62 8.44
C PRO A 164 -4.37 -13.77 7.43
N ASP A 165 -5.07 -14.87 7.68
CA ASP A 165 -5.27 -15.95 6.71
C ASP A 165 -6.51 -15.65 5.84
N SER A 166 -6.36 -14.66 4.96
CA SER A 166 -7.35 -14.25 3.97
C SER A 166 -6.73 -14.24 2.57
N THR A 167 -7.55 -14.50 1.54
CA THR A 167 -7.11 -14.65 0.15
C THR A 167 -7.89 -13.69 -0.75
N LEU A 168 -7.22 -13.18 -1.79
CA LEU A 168 -7.87 -12.39 -2.83
C LEU A 168 -9.04 -13.16 -3.45
N THR A 169 -10.23 -12.59 -3.37
CA THR A 169 -11.47 -13.23 -3.86
C THR A 169 -12.34 -12.19 -4.55
N ARG A 170 -12.99 -12.56 -5.66
CA ARG A 170 -14.04 -11.71 -6.26
C ARG A 170 -15.28 -11.72 -5.38
N LEU A 171 -15.79 -10.53 -5.07
CA LEU A 171 -16.96 -10.37 -4.21
C LEU A 171 -18.25 -10.70 -4.96
N GLY A 172 -19.09 -11.57 -4.42
CA GLY A 172 -20.37 -11.97 -5.04
C GLY A 172 -20.23 -13.20 -5.94
N LYS A 173 -20.75 -13.12 -7.19
CA LYS A 173 -20.64 -14.19 -8.19
C LYS A 173 -19.56 -13.83 -9.23
N GLY A 174 -18.86 -14.84 -9.74
CA GLY A 174 -17.57 -14.69 -10.44
C GLY A 174 -17.64 -13.91 -11.74
N ASP A 175 -16.65 -13.02 -11.91
CA ASP A 175 -16.44 -11.96 -12.92
C ASP A 175 -16.70 -10.50 -12.45
N GLY A 176 -17.23 -10.32 -11.23
CA GLY A 176 -17.48 -8.99 -10.66
C GLY A 176 -16.22 -8.11 -10.52
N ASP A 177 -16.43 -6.80 -10.62
CA ASP A 177 -15.39 -5.76 -10.53
C ASP A 177 -14.81 -5.59 -9.12
N LEU A 178 -15.62 -5.86 -8.09
CA LEU A 178 -15.19 -5.73 -6.71
C LEU A 178 -14.47 -6.99 -6.22
N VAL A 179 -13.36 -6.77 -5.52
CA VAL A 179 -12.58 -7.84 -4.90
C VAL A 179 -12.44 -7.59 -3.40
N VAL A 180 -12.27 -8.67 -2.65
CA VAL A 180 -12.04 -8.68 -1.21
C VAL A 180 -10.74 -9.40 -0.89
N GLY A 181 -9.97 -8.88 0.07
CA GLY A 181 -8.72 -9.47 0.51
C GLY A 181 -8.03 -8.64 1.58
N PRO A 182 -6.93 -9.16 2.17
CA PRO A 182 -6.11 -8.39 3.09
C PRO A 182 -5.16 -7.46 2.31
N ALA A 183 -4.61 -6.45 2.97
CA ALA A 183 -3.43 -5.72 2.50
C ALA A 183 -3.59 -5.03 1.13
N PHE A 184 -4.82 -4.64 0.72
CA PHE A 184 -4.97 -3.80 -0.48
C PHE A 184 -4.27 -2.47 -0.27
N ASP A 185 -4.37 -1.92 0.94
CA ASP A 185 -3.42 -0.97 1.51
C ASP A 185 -2.02 -1.60 1.70
N ASP A 186 -1.03 -1.31 0.84
CA ASP A 186 -1.12 -0.55 -0.42
C ASP A 186 -0.62 -1.36 -1.64
N VAL A 187 -0.63 -2.69 -1.53
CA VAL A 187 -0.16 -3.56 -2.62
C VAL A 187 -0.90 -3.32 -3.94
N CYS A 188 -2.12 -2.77 -3.88
CA CYS A 188 -2.90 -2.45 -5.06
C CYS A 188 -2.37 -1.23 -5.83
N ALA A 189 -1.75 -0.24 -5.18
CA ALA A 189 -1.02 0.82 -5.87
C ALA A 189 0.18 0.25 -6.63
N VAL A 190 0.92 -0.67 -6.03
CA VAL A 190 2.07 -1.31 -6.69
C VAL A 190 1.62 -2.13 -7.91
N ALA A 191 0.48 -2.79 -7.84
CA ALA A 191 -0.13 -3.44 -9.01
C ALA A 191 -0.48 -2.44 -10.12
N SER A 192 -1.08 -1.29 -9.78
CA SER A 192 -1.34 -0.20 -10.74
C SER A 192 -0.06 0.43 -11.30
N MET A 193 1.03 0.52 -10.52
CA MET A 193 2.34 0.99 -11.01
C MET A 193 2.94 0.03 -12.04
N ILE A 194 2.86 -1.29 -11.79
CA ILE A 194 3.28 -2.31 -12.77
C ILE A 194 2.46 -2.20 -14.05
N LYS A 195 1.14 -1.99 -13.93
CA LYS A 195 0.25 -1.78 -15.07
C LYS A 195 0.58 -0.47 -15.82
N ALA A 196 0.95 0.59 -15.12
CA ALA A 196 1.39 1.84 -15.73
C ALA A 196 2.69 1.67 -16.53
N LEU A 197 3.64 0.87 -16.03
CA LEU A 197 4.86 0.50 -16.77
C LEU A 197 4.55 -0.23 -18.08
N GLU A 198 3.57 -1.14 -18.07
CA GLU A 198 3.08 -1.80 -19.29
C GLU A 198 2.47 -0.79 -20.27
N LEU A 199 1.64 0.15 -19.79
CA LEU A 199 1.01 1.19 -20.62
C LEU A 199 2.00 2.21 -21.20
N LEU A 200 3.20 2.32 -20.62
CA LEU A 200 4.32 3.09 -21.15
C LEU A 200 5.15 2.29 -22.17
N ASP A 201 4.86 1.01 -22.39
CA ASP A 201 5.64 0.10 -23.26
C ASP A 201 7.13 0.08 -22.88
N GLY A 202 7.43 0.21 -21.58
CA GLY A 202 8.81 0.29 -21.08
C GLY A 202 9.61 1.44 -21.69
N LYS A 203 8.97 2.57 -22.01
CA LYS A 203 9.64 3.77 -22.55
C LYS A 203 9.33 5.00 -21.71
N ALA A 204 10.37 5.66 -21.22
CA ALA A 204 10.21 6.96 -20.58
C ALA A 204 9.86 8.01 -21.65
N PRO A 205 8.92 8.94 -21.36
CA PRO A 205 8.76 10.15 -22.13
C PRO A 205 10.06 10.97 -22.21
N GLU A 206 10.22 11.73 -23.29
CA GLU A 206 11.44 12.49 -23.56
C GLU A 206 11.81 13.43 -22.41
N GLY A 207 13.10 13.48 -22.06
CA GLY A 207 13.62 14.35 -21.00
C GLY A 207 13.34 13.89 -19.58
N LEU A 208 12.61 12.78 -19.38
CA LEU A 208 12.33 12.23 -18.06
C LEU A 208 13.26 11.06 -17.69
N LYS A 209 13.49 10.95 -16.39
CA LYS A 209 13.99 9.74 -15.72
C LYS A 209 12.97 9.32 -14.68
N ILE A 210 12.30 8.21 -14.89
CA ILE A 210 11.20 7.75 -14.04
C ILE A 210 11.73 6.72 -13.04
N HIS A 211 11.42 6.92 -11.77
CA HIS A 211 11.63 5.98 -10.69
C HIS A 211 10.28 5.45 -10.21
N MET A 212 9.96 4.20 -10.54
CA MET A 212 8.87 3.45 -9.91
C MET A 212 9.40 2.85 -8.61
N VAL A 213 8.96 3.39 -7.48
CA VAL A 213 9.48 3.03 -6.16
C VAL A 213 8.39 2.31 -5.38
N ALA A 214 8.55 0.99 -5.21
CA ALA A 214 7.76 0.25 -4.24
C ALA A 214 8.41 0.46 -2.86
N THR A 215 7.73 1.20 -1.98
CA THR A 215 8.27 1.61 -0.68
C THR A 215 7.97 0.61 0.43
N VAL A 216 8.78 0.65 1.49
CA VAL A 216 8.60 -0.16 2.70
C VAL A 216 8.36 0.71 3.93
N GLN A 217 7.79 0.12 4.97
CA GLN A 217 7.60 0.76 6.28
C GLN A 217 6.84 2.09 6.23
N GLU A 218 5.81 2.16 5.38
CA GLU A 218 4.85 3.26 5.38
C GLU A 218 4.09 3.26 6.70
N GLU A 219 3.54 2.10 7.07
CA GLU A 219 2.54 1.89 8.13
C GLU A 219 3.05 2.22 9.55
N ILE A 220 4.35 2.43 9.68
CA ILE A 220 5.03 2.79 10.94
C ILE A 220 5.80 4.12 10.86
N GLY A 221 5.55 4.91 9.81
CA GLY A 221 6.02 6.29 9.70
C GLY A 221 6.73 6.66 8.40
N LEU A 222 6.26 6.20 7.23
CA LEU A 222 6.68 6.71 5.92
C LEU A 222 8.20 6.57 5.64
N ARG A 223 8.82 5.54 6.23
CA ARG A 223 10.30 5.47 6.31
C ARG A 223 10.92 5.20 4.95
N GLY A 224 10.31 4.31 4.17
CA GLY A 224 10.74 3.96 2.82
C GLY A 224 10.78 5.18 1.90
N ALA A 225 9.69 5.94 1.84
CA ALA A 225 9.64 7.19 1.06
C ALA A 225 10.63 8.25 1.56
N THR A 226 10.82 8.38 2.86
CA THR A 226 11.80 9.33 3.42
C THR A 226 13.22 9.02 2.90
N VAL A 227 13.62 7.74 2.96
CA VAL A 227 14.95 7.30 2.52
C VAL A 227 15.10 7.41 1.00
N SER A 228 14.15 6.83 0.25
CA SER A 228 14.21 6.82 -1.21
C SER A 228 14.09 8.22 -1.80
N GLY A 229 13.19 9.07 -1.30
CA GLY A 229 13.07 10.47 -1.71
C GLY A 229 14.37 11.24 -1.48
N TYR A 230 15.04 11.02 -0.33
CA TYR A 230 16.32 11.69 -0.05
C TYR A 230 17.41 11.22 -1.02
N ASN A 231 17.47 9.93 -1.33
CA ASN A 231 18.50 9.34 -2.18
C ASN A 231 18.30 9.69 -3.66
N LEU A 232 17.07 9.62 -4.16
CA LEU A 232 16.72 9.81 -5.57
C LEU A 232 16.58 11.28 -5.98
N LYS A 233 16.26 12.17 -5.03
CA LYS A 233 16.12 13.63 -5.26
C LYS A 233 15.17 13.94 -6.43
N PRO A 234 13.94 13.42 -6.43
CA PRO A 234 13.02 13.64 -7.54
C PRO A 234 12.72 15.12 -7.73
N TRP A 235 12.62 15.56 -8.99
CA TRP A 235 12.03 16.84 -9.35
C TRP A 235 10.51 16.82 -9.09
N CYS A 236 9.84 15.70 -9.37
CA CYS A 236 8.42 15.52 -9.11
C CYS A 236 8.19 14.15 -8.47
N ALA A 237 7.34 14.07 -7.45
CA ALA A 237 6.96 12.83 -6.81
C ALA A 237 5.44 12.70 -6.74
N ILE A 238 4.89 11.60 -7.24
CA ILE A 238 3.47 11.27 -7.14
C ILE A 238 3.37 10.02 -6.29
N ALA A 239 2.81 10.15 -5.09
CA ALA A 239 2.45 8.97 -4.32
C ALA A 239 1.17 8.37 -4.90
N CYS A 240 1.07 7.06 -4.82
CA CYS A 240 -0.14 6.29 -4.99
C CYS A 240 -0.39 5.57 -3.68
N ASP A 241 -1.63 5.64 -3.22
CA ASP A 241 -2.03 5.08 -1.94
C ASP A 241 -3.51 4.73 -2.00
N VAL A 242 -4.08 4.16 -0.96
CA VAL A 242 -5.52 4.02 -0.82
C VAL A 242 -6.15 5.28 -0.21
N THR A 243 -7.47 5.41 -0.32
CA THR A 243 -8.25 6.39 0.46
C THR A 243 -9.59 5.77 0.86
N HIS A 244 -10.23 6.33 1.89
CA HIS A 244 -11.50 5.81 2.37
C HIS A 244 -12.64 6.09 1.39
N ALA A 245 -13.44 5.07 1.10
CA ALA A 245 -14.66 5.20 0.32
C ALA A 245 -15.93 5.12 1.20
N VAL A 246 -17.05 5.63 0.69
CA VAL A 246 -18.37 5.51 1.31
C VAL A 246 -18.73 4.04 1.51
N ALA A 247 -19.09 3.69 2.75
CA ALA A 247 -19.37 2.34 3.22
C ALA A 247 -20.37 2.36 4.38
N PRO A 248 -20.92 1.21 4.83
CA PRO A 248 -21.76 1.16 6.02
C PRO A 248 -21.10 1.84 7.24
N GLY A 249 -21.71 2.90 7.75
CA GLY A 249 -21.19 3.68 8.89
C GLY A 249 -20.12 4.74 8.52
N VAL A 250 -19.85 4.96 7.24
CA VAL A 250 -18.94 5.99 6.72
C VAL A 250 -19.72 6.94 5.82
N ASP A 251 -20.09 8.11 6.35
CA ASP A 251 -20.86 9.11 5.63
C ASP A 251 -20.02 9.84 4.57
N ALA A 252 -20.66 10.22 3.46
CA ALA A 252 -20.01 10.92 2.34
C ALA A 252 -19.29 12.20 2.76
N GLU A 253 -19.85 12.97 3.70
CA GLU A 253 -19.23 14.21 4.21
C GLU A 253 -17.87 13.97 4.86
N ARG A 254 -17.62 12.77 5.40
CA ARG A 254 -16.37 12.42 6.09
C ARG A 254 -15.25 12.02 5.13
N VAL A 255 -15.60 11.51 3.96
CA VAL A 255 -14.66 10.94 2.98
C VAL A 255 -14.76 11.62 1.60
N GLY A 256 -15.30 12.84 1.55
CA GLY A 256 -15.41 13.62 0.32
C GLY A 256 -16.34 13.02 -0.74
N GLY A 257 -17.22 12.09 -0.38
CA GLY A 257 -18.10 11.39 -1.30
C GLY A 257 -17.41 10.39 -2.22
N VAL A 258 -16.20 9.93 -1.87
CA VAL A 258 -15.45 8.95 -2.66
C VAL A 258 -16.20 7.61 -2.71
N GLU A 259 -16.37 7.05 -3.90
CA GLU A 259 -17.04 5.78 -4.16
C GLU A 259 -16.14 4.80 -4.92
N LEU A 260 -16.34 3.49 -4.70
CA LEU A 260 -15.71 2.44 -5.49
C LEU A 260 -16.27 2.42 -6.92
N GLY A 261 -15.42 2.15 -7.91
CA GLY A 261 -15.79 2.03 -9.33
C GLY A 261 -16.05 3.38 -10.01
N LYS A 262 -15.65 4.49 -9.37
CA LYS A 262 -15.79 5.86 -9.90
C LYS A 262 -14.46 6.47 -10.34
N GLY A 263 -13.40 5.68 -10.39
CA GLY A 263 -12.08 6.06 -10.83
C GLY A 263 -11.14 6.52 -9.72
N PRO A 264 -9.85 6.74 -10.05
CA PRO A 264 -8.84 7.31 -9.17
C PRO A 264 -9.30 8.57 -8.46
N VAL A 265 -8.79 8.78 -7.25
CA VAL A 265 -9.03 9.99 -6.46
C VAL A 265 -7.81 10.89 -6.57
N ILE A 266 -7.97 12.10 -7.08
CA ILE A 266 -6.89 13.10 -7.12
C ILE A 266 -7.00 13.96 -5.87
N ALA A 267 -5.97 13.92 -5.04
CA ALA A 267 -5.95 14.69 -3.80
C ALA A 267 -5.57 16.16 -4.05
N VAL A 268 -6.24 17.07 -3.34
CA VAL A 268 -5.95 18.51 -3.33
C VAL A 268 -5.77 18.99 -1.90
N GLY A 269 -4.81 19.88 -1.67
CA GLY A 269 -4.49 20.30 -0.31
C GLY A 269 -3.09 20.86 -0.16
N ALA A 270 -2.74 21.25 1.05
CA ALA A 270 -1.45 21.87 1.34
C ALA A 270 -0.26 20.91 1.15
N ASN A 271 -0.48 19.60 1.22
CA ASN A 271 0.56 18.60 1.01
C ASN A 271 0.93 18.38 -0.47
N PHE A 272 0.12 18.89 -1.39
CA PHE A 272 0.30 18.67 -2.82
C PHE A 272 0.67 19.98 -3.54
N THR A 273 1.18 19.89 -4.75
CA THR A 273 1.55 21.06 -5.56
C THR A 273 0.43 21.40 -6.54
N ARG A 274 -0.09 22.64 -6.46
CA ARG A 274 -1.28 23.04 -7.20
C ARG A 274 -1.23 22.76 -8.71
N PRO A 275 -0.19 23.23 -9.43
CA PRO A 275 -0.12 22.97 -10.86
C PRO A 275 -0.03 21.48 -11.21
N LEU A 276 0.44 20.61 -10.30
CA LEU A 276 0.53 19.18 -10.55
C LEU A 276 -0.85 18.49 -10.45
N TRP A 277 -1.66 18.78 -9.43
CA TRP A 277 -3.01 18.19 -9.40
C TRP A 277 -3.91 18.76 -10.50
N GLU A 278 -3.72 20.02 -10.89
CA GLU A 278 -4.42 20.63 -12.03
C GLU A 278 -4.01 19.95 -13.35
N LEU A 279 -2.73 19.61 -13.52
CA LEU A 279 -2.25 18.81 -14.64
C LEU A 279 -2.90 17.41 -14.66
N MET A 280 -2.93 16.70 -13.53
CA MET A 280 -3.55 15.37 -13.45
C MET A 280 -5.05 15.41 -13.80
N MET A 281 -5.79 16.39 -13.29
CA MET A 281 -7.21 16.57 -13.60
C MET A 281 -7.42 16.87 -15.09
N LYS A 282 -6.62 17.78 -15.66
CA LYS A 282 -6.66 18.10 -17.09
C LYS A 282 -6.38 16.86 -17.95
N VAL A 283 -5.37 16.07 -17.61
CA VAL A 283 -5.03 14.83 -18.31
C VAL A 283 -6.18 13.83 -18.22
N ALA A 284 -6.79 13.67 -17.05
CA ALA A 284 -7.94 12.79 -16.88
C ALA A 284 -9.11 13.20 -17.80
N GLU A 285 -9.41 14.50 -17.86
CA GLU A 285 -10.46 15.06 -18.71
C GLU A 285 -10.17 14.87 -20.21
N GLU A 286 -8.96 15.20 -20.66
CA GLU A 286 -8.54 15.08 -22.07
C GLU A 286 -8.49 13.62 -22.56
N ARG A 287 -8.24 12.67 -21.65
CA ARG A 287 -8.15 11.24 -21.95
C ARG A 287 -9.43 10.46 -21.62
N GLY A 288 -10.46 11.12 -21.10
CA GLY A 288 -11.71 10.47 -20.70
C GLY A 288 -11.53 9.44 -19.57
N ILE A 289 -10.56 9.66 -18.67
CA ILE A 289 -10.33 8.82 -17.50
C ILE A 289 -11.26 9.33 -16.38
N PRO A 290 -12.16 8.50 -15.83
CA PRO A 290 -12.99 8.92 -14.71
C PRO A 290 -12.10 9.22 -13.50
N TYR A 291 -12.39 10.28 -12.77
CA TYR A 291 -11.67 10.61 -11.54
C TYR A 291 -12.60 11.25 -10.53
N GLN A 292 -12.17 11.20 -9.27
CA GLN A 292 -12.80 11.82 -8.12
C GLN A 292 -11.82 12.81 -7.50
N ARG A 293 -12.32 13.71 -6.66
CA ARG A 293 -11.49 14.73 -6.03
C ARG A 293 -11.65 14.67 -4.52
N GLU A 294 -10.54 14.62 -3.80
CA GLU A 294 -10.52 14.60 -2.34
C GLU A 294 -9.75 15.80 -1.79
N GLY A 295 -10.35 16.52 -0.85
CA GLY A 295 -9.71 17.61 -0.13
C GLY A 295 -9.02 17.11 1.14
N ILE A 296 -7.69 17.22 1.20
CA ILE A 296 -6.89 16.84 2.36
C ILE A 296 -6.31 18.11 3.02
N PRO A 297 -6.92 18.62 4.10
CA PRO A 297 -6.51 19.88 4.72
C PRO A 297 -5.24 19.78 5.57
N GLY A 298 -4.80 18.56 5.91
CA GLY A 298 -3.69 18.31 6.84
C GLY A 298 -2.79 17.15 6.42
N ARG A 299 -2.34 16.36 7.39
CA ARG A 299 -1.51 15.17 7.15
C ARG A 299 -2.27 14.18 6.27
N SER A 300 -1.75 13.86 5.09
CA SER A 300 -2.32 12.84 4.21
C SER A 300 -2.24 11.45 4.83
N GLY A 301 -1.19 11.20 5.62
CA GLY A 301 -0.92 9.88 6.17
C GLY A 301 -0.43 8.91 5.10
N THR A 302 0.16 9.43 4.03
CA THR A 302 0.69 8.68 2.89
C THR A 302 2.16 9.07 2.65
N ASP A 303 2.85 8.33 1.79
CA ASP A 303 4.23 8.64 1.39
C ASP A 303 4.42 10.07 0.81
N ALA A 304 3.38 10.66 0.22
CA ALA A 304 3.40 12.06 -0.24
C ALA A 304 3.75 13.04 0.90
N TRP A 305 3.34 12.74 2.13
CA TRP A 305 3.63 13.57 3.30
C TRP A 305 5.12 13.66 3.56
N ALA A 306 5.82 12.53 3.50
CA ALA A 306 7.27 12.50 3.66
C ALA A 306 7.96 13.18 2.47
N LEU A 307 7.57 12.84 1.25
CA LEU A 307 8.23 13.27 0.01
C LEU A 307 8.20 14.79 -0.19
N GLN A 308 7.10 15.46 0.17
CA GLN A 308 6.93 16.90 -0.06
C GLN A 308 8.07 17.74 0.55
N VAL A 309 8.53 17.38 1.74
CA VAL A 309 9.49 18.18 2.52
C VAL A 309 10.92 17.60 2.50
N VAL A 310 11.17 16.60 1.67
CA VAL A 310 12.53 16.07 1.51
C VAL A 310 13.46 17.14 0.94
N ARG A 311 14.62 17.32 1.58
CA ARG A 311 15.66 18.29 1.19
C ARG A 311 15.14 19.73 1.11
N GLY A 312 15.05 20.29 -0.10
CA GLY A 312 14.59 21.66 -0.36
C GLY A 312 13.09 21.74 -0.70
N GLY A 313 12.40 20.61 -0.66
CA GLY A 313 11.04 20.46 -1.15
C GLY A 313 10.98 19.69 -2.47
N THR A 314 9.88 18.99 -2.67
CA THR A 314 9.58 18.24 -3.91
C THR A 314 8.20 18.66 -4.42
N ILE A 315 8.05 18.76 -5.74
CA ILE A 315 6.71 18.91 -6.34
C ILE A 315 5.97 17.60 -6.09
N THR A 316 4.91 17.65 -5.30
CA THR A 316 4.24 16.43 -4.82
C THR A 316 2.79 16.33 -5.24
N GLY A 317 2.35 15.14 -5.64
CA GLY A 317 0.97 14.79 -5.93
C GLY A 317 0.57 13.48 -5.26
N LEU A 318 -0.72 13.20 -5.21
CA LEU A 318 -1.27 11.94 -4.70
C LEU A 318 -2.44 11.49 -5.59
N ILE A 319 -2.36 10.24 -6.04
CA ILE A 319 -3.45 9.51 -6.72
C ILE A 319 -3.88 8.39 -5.78
N SER A 320 -5.11 8.42 -5.29
CA SER A 320 -5.60 7.42 -4.35
C SER A 320 -6.57 6.42 -4.98
N ILE A 321 -6.57 5.20 -4.44
CA ILE A 321 -7.48 4.10 -4.80
C ILE A 321 -8.60 4.06 -3.75
N PRO A 322 -9.88 4.18 -4.16
CA PRO A 322 -11.01 3.99 -3.25
C PRO A 322 -10.97 2.61 -2.55
N ASN A 323 -10.99 2.61 -1.22
CA ASN A 323 -10.91 1.42 -0.38
C ASN A 323 -11.99 1.44 0.70
N ARG A 324 -12.71 0.33 0.84
CA ARG A 324 -13.61 0.08 1.97
C ARG A 324 -12.97 -0.87 2.97
N TYR A 325 -13.17 -0.55 4.25
CA TYR A 325 -12.72 -1.38 5.37
C TYR A 325 -11.19 -1.50 5.47
N MET A 326 -10.47 -0.46 5.02
CA MET A 326 -9.02 -0.27 5.20
C MET A 326 -8.57 -0.65 6.61
N HIS A 327 -7.41 -1.29 6.72
CA HIS A 327 -6.81 -1.78 7.97
C HIS A 327 -7.65 -2.85 8.66
N THR A 328 -8.29 -3.71 7.85
CA THR A 328 -8.98 -4.91 8.34
C THR A 328 -8.51 -6.15 7.59
N PRO A 329 -8.81 -7.37 8.09
CA PRO A 329 -8.46 -8.60 7.38
C PRO A 329 -9.10 -8.75 5.99
N ASN A 330 -10.11 -7.93 5.66
CA ASN A 330 -10.90 -8.03 4.44
C ASN A 330 -11.33 -6.64 3.97
N GLU A 331 -10.46 -6.01 3.22
CA GLU A 331 -10.68 -4.75 2.52
C GLU A 331 -11.42 -5.00 1.20
N VAL A 332 -12.08 -3.97 0.65
CA VAL A 332 -12.78 -4.07 -0.64
C VAL A 332 -12.40 -2.90 -1.55
N ILE A 333 -11.95 -3.25 -2.76
CA ILE A 333 -11.59 -2.30 -3.83
C ILE A 333 -12.26 -2.69 -5.15
N SER A 334 -12.18 -1.81 -6.14
CA SER A 334 -12.61 -2.03 -7.53
C SER A 334 -11.40 -2.28 -8.44
N LEU A 335 -11.45 -3.33 -9.26
CA LEU A 335 -10.41 -3.59 -10.27
C LEU A 335 -10.41 -2.51 -11.36
N SER A 336 -11.57 -2.00 -11.75
CA SER A 336 -11.68 -0.91 -12.72
C SER A 336 -11.06 0.41 -12.21
N ASP A 337 -11.13 0.68 -10.92
CA ASP A 337 -10.41 1.82 -10.32
C ASP A 337 -8.90 1.65 -10.48
N LEU A 338 -8.35 0.46 -10.20
CA LEU A 338 -6.91 0.18 -10.36
C LEU A 338 -6.42 0.36 -11.80
N GLU A 339 -7.20 -0.10 -12.78
CA GLU A 339 -6.90 0.09 -14.21
C GLU A 339 -6.90 1.58 -14.58
N ASN A 340 -7.84 2.36 -14.04
CA ASN A 340 -7.90 3.79 -14.31
C ASN A 340 -6.81 4.57 -13.56
N VAL A 341 -6.37 4.13 -12.39
CA VAL A 341 -5.19 4.65 -11.68
C VAL A 341 -3.94 4.45 -12.53
N ALA A 342 -3.73 3.24 -13.08
CA ALA A 342 -2.60 2.95 -13.96
C ALA A 342 -2.60 3.83 -15.22
N LYS A 343 -3.77 4.03 -15.84
CA LYS A 343 -3.94 4.94 -16.98
C LYS A 343 -3.63 6.38 -16.61
N LEU A 344 -4.16 6.88 -15.49
CA LEU A 344 -3.93 8.25 -15.03
C LEU A 344 -2.44 8.50 -14.77
N MET A 345 -1.76 7.55 -14.12
CA MET A 345 -0.30 7.62 -13.90
C MET A 345 0.46 7.69 -15.23
N ALA A 346 0.20 6.75 -16.15
CA ALA A 346 0.91 6.67 -17.42
C ALA A 346 0.68 7.93 -18.28
N GLU A 347 -0.55 8.42 -18.36
CA GLU A 347 -0.88 9.63 -19.13
C GLU A 347 -0.36 10.91 -18.46
N THR A 348 -0.33 10.97 -17.13
CA THR A 348 0.30 12.09 -16.41
C THR A 348 1.80 12.12 -16.69
N LEU A 349 2.48 10.97 -16.63
CA LEU A 349 3.90 10.87 -16.96
C LEU A 349 4.19 11.34 -18.39
N LYS A 350 3.34 11.00 -19.36
CA LYS A 350 3.46 11.47 -20.76
C LYS A 350 3.26 12.98 -20.92
N ALA A 351 2.50 13.63 -20.03
CA ALA A 351 2.23 15.06 -20.06
C ALA A 351 3.27 15.92 -19.30
N LEU A 352 4.07 15.32 -18.41
CA LEU A 352 5.06 16.05 -17.61
C LEU A 352 6.16 16.76 -18.41
N PRO A 353 6.67 16.26 -19.56
CA PRO A 353 7.69 16.98 -20.34
C PRO A 353 7.25 18.40 -20.71
N ASP A 354 5.98 18.57 -21.07
CA ASP A 354 5.38 19.83 -21.52
C ASP A 354 4.88 20.72 -20.36
N SER A 355 5.02 20.28 -19.11
CA SER A 355 4.53 21.02 -17.94
C SER A 355 5.47 22.14 -17.52
N ASP A 356 4.90 23.26 -17.06
CA ASP A 356 5.66 24.40 -16.47
C ASP A 356 5.81 24.26 -14.94
N LEU A 357 6.16 23.06 -14.50
CA LEU A 357 6.34 22.74 -13.09
C LEU A 357 7.73 23.19 -12.60
N ARG A 358 7.78 24.14 -11.66
CA ARG A 358 9.03 24.74 -11.16
C ARG A 358 9.15 24.64 -9.65
N HIS A 359 10.35 24.30 -9.17
CA HIS A 359 10.69 24.33 -7.74
C HIS A 359 10.84 25.75 -7.22
N ILE A 360 11.48 26.62 -8.02
CA ILE A 360 11.77 28.01 -7.66
C ILE A 360 11.30 28.89 -8.82
N VAL A 361 10.55 29.93 -8.47
CA VAL A 361 10.15 30.98 -9.39
C VAL A 361 10.83 32.27 -8.94
N GLU A 362 11.73 32.80 -9.75
CA GLU A 362 12.29 34.14 -9.51
C GLU A 362 11.17 35.15 -9.77
N VAL A 363 10.63 35.72 -8.69
CA VAL A 363 9.53 36.69 -8.75
C VAL A 363 10.01 38.14 -8.82
N TYR A 364 11.29 38.37 -8.50
CA TYR A 364 11.92 39.69 -8.50
C TYR A 364 13.44 39.55 -8.49
N LYS A 365 14.13 40.36 -9.32
CA LYS A 365 15.58 40.53 -9.30
C LYS A 365 15.89 42.02 -9.40
N ARG A 366 16.70 42.53 -8.48
CA ARG A 366 17.18 43.91 -8.54
C ARG A 366 18.32 44.00 -9.57
N ASP A 367 18.27 45.03 -10.40
CA ASP A 367 19.32 45.36 -11.39
C ASP A 367 20.70 45.54 -10.76
#